data_AF-A0A8H5SJ89-F1
#
_entry.id   AF-A0A8H5SJ89-F1
#
_cell.length_a   1.000
_cell.length_b   1.000
_cell.length_c   1.000
_cell.angle_alpha   90.00
_cell.angle_beta   90.00
_cell.angle_gamma   90.00
#
_symmetry.space_group_name_H-M   'P 1'
#
loop_
_entity.id
_entity.type
_entity.pdbx_description
1 polymer ?
#
loop_
_entity_poly.entity_id
_entity_poly.type
_entity_poly.pdbx_seq_one_letter_code
_entity_poly.pdbx_strand_id
1 'polypeptide(L)'
;MESHSSLKSLITPELLMQLAEAYLPYSKTEDLDFTIAQSDAFSANFKKVCQECKARDALIALSHLSHNGILPTPMELDLMSLLPEPSSPDFPQQCFGLQLLLDQASRILLTGIEARWQVAYFGPLARRLTGQWYALPHHLRPHSWQRWKDDVGVTSFSFWVSTQVMWAAPFLHAEDLGSQEIGLELSNDLRQAVEEYTGTKDPHRETRHKTLKDDLLFIREVVKSPPKDEDGAISMAAWTYWWCMILDAHWPIIARFGRYPYRNAAFGRPSTKQEEKWLDDINHFSEASPEDAKRIQEDVEKGRWTPLGES
;
A
#
# COMPACT_ATOMS: atom_id res chain seq x y z
N MET A 1 -7.61 16.44 -23.24
CA MET A 1 -6.33 17.20 -23.29
C MET A 1 -6.23 18.20 -22.15
N GLU A 2 -7.27 18.99 -21.85
CA GLU A 2 -7.28 19.90 -20.69
C GLU A 2 -7.12 19.20 -19.33
N SER A 3 -7.71 18.01 -19.15
CA SER A 3 -7.62 17.24 -17.89
C SER A 3 -6.19 16.77 -17.57
N HIS A 4 -5.42 16.33 -18.56
CA HIS A 4 -4.04 15.85 -18.37
C HIS A 4 -3.06 16.96 -17.98
N SER A 5 -3.22 18.15 -18.56
CA SER A 5 -2.43 19.33 -18.16
C SER A 5 -2.73 19.72 -16.70
N SER A 6 -3.97 19.56 -16.25
CA SER A 6 -4.37 19.80 -14.86
C SER A 6 -3.81 18.76 -13.88
N LEU A 7 -3.61 17.51 -14.31
CA LEU A 7 -3.03 16.47 -13.45
C LEU A 7 -1.55 16.71 -13.20
N LYS A 8 -0.78 17.03 -14.24
CA LYS A 8 0.65 17.33 -14.11
C LYS A 8 0.93 18.56 -13.25
N SER A 9 -0.02 19.50 -13.19
CA SER A 9 0.09 20.67 -12.29
C SER A 9 -0.23 20.36 -10.82
N LEU A 10 -0.89 19.24 -10.53
CA LEU A 10 -1.25 18.83 -9.17
C LEU A 10 -0.32 17.74 -8.66
N ILE A 11 -0.05 16.73 -9.47
CA ILE A 11 0.89 15.63 -9.21
C ILE A 11 2.25 16.06 -9.76
N THR A 12 2.92 16.94 -9.02
CA THR A 12 4.24 17.46 -9.36
C THR A 12 5.34 16.64 -8.69
N PRO A 13 6.59 16.68 -9.20
CA PRO A 13 7.74 16.09 -8.50
C PRO A 13 7.83 16.52 -7.04
N GLU A 14 7.56 17.79 -6.73
CA GLU A 14 7.60 18.32 -5.36
C GLU A 14 6.56 17.66 -4.45
N LEU A 15 5.33 17.44 -4.93
CA LEU A 15 4.31 16.71 -4.16
C LEU A 15 4.75 15.27 -3.89
N LEU A 16 5.29 14.59 -4.91
CA LEU A 16 5.72 13.19 -4.77
C LEU A 16 6.88 13.07 -3.78
N MET A 17 7.85 13.98 -3.86
CA MET A 17 8.98 14.04 -2.92
C MET A 17 8.50 14.35 -1.50
N GLN A 18 7.58 15.31 -1.34
CA GLN A 18 6.99 15.64 -0.04
C GLN A 18 6.31 14.43 0.61
N LEU A 19 5.55 13.64 -0.15
CA LEU A 19 4.91 12.42 0.36
C LEU A 19 5.92 11.34 0.74
N ALA A 20 6.94 11.14 -0.10
CA ALA A 20 8.02 10.18 0.18
C ALA A 20 8.80 10.53 1.45
N GLU A 21 9.15 11.81 1.62
CA GLU A 21 9.89 12.32 2.79
C GLU A 21 9.04 12.35 4.06
N ALA A 22 7.72 12.59 3.93
CA ALA A 22 6.81 12.51 5.07
C ALA A 22 6.63 11.08 5.59
N TYR A 23 6.70 10.09 4.70
CA TYR A 23 6.69 8.67 5.05
C TYR A 23 8.08 8.18 5.50
N LEU A 24 9.17 8.82 5.09
CA LEU A 24 10.52 8.45 5.50
C LEU A 24 11.28 9.67 6.03
N PRO A 25 10.87 10.25 7.18
CA PRO A 25 11.52 11.42 7.77
C PRO A 25 12.81 11.04 8.49
N TYR A 26 13.53 10.04 7.98
CA TYR A 26 14.74 9.47 8.55
C TYR A 26 15.96 9.92 7.76
N SER A 27 17.11 9.88 8.42
CA SER A 27 18.38 10.04 7.74
C SER A 27 18.56 8.94 6.68
N LYS A 28 18.93 9.35 5.46
CA LYS A 28 19.33 8.41 4.39
C LYS A 28 20.68 7.75 4.68
N THR A 29 21.42 8.23 5.68
CA THR A 29 22.80 7.79 5.95
C THR A 29 23.00 7.11 7.29
N GLU A 30 22.13 7.38 8.26
CA GLU A 30 22.20 6.78 9.59
C GLU A 30 21.22 5.61 9.72
N ASP A 31 21.51 4.69 10.63
CA ASP A 31 20.61 3.58 10.89
C ASP A 31 19.33 4.04 11.58
N LEU A 32 18.20 3.47 11.16
CA LEU A 32 16.88 3.77 11.72
C LEU A 32 16.69 3.07 13.06
N ASP A 33 16.14 3.82 14.02
CA ASP A 33 15.53 3.22 15.20
C ASP A 33 14.12 2.74 14.86
N PHE A 34 13.95 1.42 14.74
CA PHE A 34 12.67 0.80 14.42
C PHE A 34 11.65 0.88 15.56
N THR A 35 12.08 1.18 16.79
CA THR A 35 11.17 1.49 17.91
C THR A 35 10.46 2.81 17.65
N ILE A 36 11.21 3.82 17.15
CA ILE A 36 10.65 5.10 16.74
C ILE A 36 9.86 4.93 15.44
N ALA A 37 10.37 4.17 14.48
CA ALA A 37 9.70 3.99 13.19
C ALA A 37 8.34 3.29 13.29
N GLN A 38 8.17 2.42 14.28
CA GLN A 38 6.90 1.74 14.56
C GLN A 38 5.91 2.60 15.40
N SER A 39 6.31 3.78 15.86
CA SER A 39 5.50 4.59 16.79
C SER A 39 4.33 5.31 16.13
N ASP A 40 3.28 5.58 16.92
CA ASP A 40 2.10 6.34 16.48
C ASP A 40 2.43 7.77 16.02
N ALA A 41 3.45 8.38 16.63
CA ALA A 41 3.89 9.73 16.28
C ALA A 41 4.32 9.82 14.81
N PHE A 42 4.93 8.75 14.28
CA PHE A 42 5.36 8.69 12.90
C PHE A 42 4.18 8.51 11.94
N SER A 43 3.27 7.57 12.23
CA SER A 43 2.02 7.42 11.47
C SER A 43 1.19 8.73 11.44
N ALA A 44 1.21 9.49 12.55
CA ALA A 44 0.57 10.80 12.64
C ALA A 44 1.24 11.86 11.75
N ASN A 45 2.57 11.83 11.59
CA ASN A 45 3.28 12.76 10.71
C ASN A 45 2.88 12.60 9.24
N PHE A 46 2.92 11.38 8.72
CA PHE A 46 2.53 11.14 7.33
C PHE A 46 1.06 11.50 7.09
N LYS A 47 0.17 11.16 8.04
CA LYS A 47 -1.24 11.57 8.00
C LYS A 47 -1.40 13.08 7.95
N LYS A 48 -0.69 13.81 8.81
CA LYS A 48 -0.72 15.28 8.84
C LYS A 48 -0.29 15.87 7.49
N VAL A 49 0.81 15.39 6.91
CA VAL A 49 1.27 15.87 5.59
C VAL A 49 0.24 15.57 4.50
N CYS A 50 -0.34 14.36 4.49
CA CYS A 50 -1.41 14.03 3.53
C CYS A 50 -2.60 15.01 3.62
N GLN A 51 -2.95 15.47 4.83
CA GLN A 51 -4.06 16.40 5.06
C GLN A 51 -3.72 17.85 4.69
N GLU A 52 -2.46 18.26 4.81
CA GLU A 52 -2.01 19.65 4.59
C GLU A 52 -1.52 19.92 3.17
N CYS A 53 -1.06 18.89 2.44
CA CYS A 53 -0.57 19.03 1.07
C CYS A 53 -1.69 18.84 0.01
N LYS A 54 -1.31 18.93 -1.27
CA LYS A 54 -2.23 18.77 -2.41
C LYS A 54 -2.65 17.33 -2.70
N ALA A 55 -2.40 16.37 -1.80
CA ALA A 55 -2.74 14.96 -2.02
C ALA A 55 -4.24 14.77 -2.25
N ARG A 56 -5.10 15.39 -1.44
CA ARG A 56 -6.56 15.27 -1.64
C ARG A 56 -7.01 15.88 -2.97
N ASP A 57 -6.49 17.05 -3.33
CA ASP A 57 -6.80 17.72 -4.60
C ASP A 57 -6.39 16.86 -5.80
N ALA A 58 -5.21 16.24 -5.73
CA ALA A 58 -4.73 15.31 -6.75
C ALA A 58 -5.64 14.07 -6.87
N LEU A 59 -6.09 13.50 -5.75
CA LEU A 59 -7.04 12.38 -5.75
C LEU A 59 -8.39 12.78 -6.36
N ILE A 60 -8.95 13.95 -5.98
CA ILE A 60 -10.17 14.47 -6.61
C ILE A 60 -9.98 14.60 -8.14
N ALA A 61 -8.89 15.24 -8.57
CA ALA A 61 -8.63 15.44 -9.99
C ALA A 61 -8.48 14.12 -10.76
N LEU A 62 -7.83 13.11 -10.17
CA LEU A 62 -7.76 11.75 -10.73
C LEU A 62 -9.13 11.07 -10.79
N SER A 63 -9.99 11.30 -9.79
CA SER A 63 -11.34 10.72 -9.74
C SER A 63 -12.23 11.22 -10.89
N HIS A 64 -12.03 12.47 -11.35
CA HIS A 64 -12.78 13.05 -12.48
C HIS A 64 -12.48 12.39 -13.84
N LEU A 65 -11.38 11.63 -13.94
CA LEU A 65 -11.08 10.83 -15.12
C LEU A 65 -11.87 9.51 -15.15
N SER A 66 -12.49 9.15 -14.03
CA SER A 66 -13.31 7.97 -13.91
C SER A 66 -14.76 8.29 -14.25
N HIS A 67 -15.26 7.71 -15.34
CA HIS A 67 -16.69 7.76 -15.60
C HIS A 67 -17.39 6.69 -14.78
N ASN A 68 -18.21 7.09 -13.80
CA ASN A 68 -18.98 6.20 -12.91
C ASN A 68 -18.14 5.15 -12.17
N GLY A 69 -16.93 5.52 -11.70
CA GLY A 69 -16.04 4.60 -10.98
C GLY A 69 -15.31 3.59 -11.88
N ILE A 70 -15.46 3.68 -13.20
CA ILE A 70 -14.74 2.85 -14.15
C ILE A 70 -13.28 3.29 -14.21
N LEU A 71 -12.36 2.32 -14.12
CA LEU A 71 -10.93 2.56 -14.24
C LEU A 71 -10.59 3.02 -15.67
N PRO A 72 -9.91 4.16 -15.86
CA PRO A 72 -9.48 4.58 -17.20
C PRO A 72 -8.50 3.56 -17.79
N THR A 73 -8.54 3.35 -19.09
CA THR A 73 -7.56 2.53 -19.81
C THR A 73 -6.16 3.16 -19.74
N PRO A 74 -5.08 2.40 -20.00
CA PRO A 74 -3.73 2.97 -20.07
C PRO A 74 -3.58 4.07 -21.13
N MET A 75 -4.41 4.07 -22.18
CA MET A 75 -4.43 5.13 -23.20
C MET A 75 -5.09 6.42 -22.69
N GLU A 76 -6.07 6.29 -21.79
CA GLU A 76 -6.79 7.44 -21.20
C GLU A 76 -6.03 8.03 -20.01
N LEU A 77 -5.29 7.21 -19.26
CA LEU A 77 -4.46 7.63 -18.14
C LEU A 77 -3.13 6.85 -18.12
N ASP A 78 -2.10 7.49 -18.64
CA ASP A 78 -0.71 7.04 -18.49
C ASP A 78 -0.08 7.64 -17.23
N LEU A 79 -0.04 6.86 -16.16
CA LEU A 79 0.58 7.26 -14.89
C LEU A 79 2.12 7.33 -14.97
N MET A 80 2.75 6.61 -15.91
CA MET A 80 4.21 6.71 -16.12
C MET A 80 4.58 8.10 -16.65
N SER A 81 3.69 8.75 -17.40
CA SER A 81 3.91 10.12 -17.90
C SER A 81 3.99 11.20 -16.81
N LEU A 82 3.64 10.86 -15.56
CA LEU A 82 3.76 11.72 -14.38
C LEU A 82 5.12 11.60 -13.69
N LEU A 83 5.96 10.67 -14.14
CA LEU A 83 7.26 10.36 -13.57
C LEU A 83 8.37 10.72 -14.56
N PRO A 84 9.62 10.89 -14.09
CA PRO A 84 10.77 10.92 -14.99
C PRO A 84 10.96 9.57 -15.67
N GLU A 85 11.83 9.52 -16.68
CA GLU A 85 12.19 8.25 -17.35
C GLU A 85 12.74 7.21 -16.36
N PRO A 86 12.52 5.90 -16.56
CA PRO A 86 12.95 4.86 -15.64
C PRO A 86 14.45 4.86 -15.28
N SER A 87 15.31 5.35 -16.18
CA SER A 87 16.75 5.46 -15.95
C SER A 87 17.15 6.69 -15.13
N SER A 88 16.26 7.65 -14.93
CA SER A 88 16.54 8.88 -14.17
C SER A 88 16.89 8.56 -12.72
N PRO A 89 17.83 9.30 -12.10
CA PRO A 89 18.11 9.14 -10.68
C PRO A 89 16.94 9.49 -9.75
N ASP A 90 16.04 10.38 -10.19
CA ASP A 90 14.86 10.78 -9.41
C ASP A 90 13.72 9.76 -9.46
N PHE A 91 13.79 8.79 -10.38
CA PHE A 91 12.72 7.83 -10.63
C PHE A 91 12.32 7.02 -9.40
N PRO A 92 13.23 6.45 -8.59
CA PRO A 92 12.87 5.62 -7.45
C PRO A 92 12.05 6.38 -6.40
N GLN A 93 12.51 7.58 -6.00
CA GLN A 93 11.86 8.35 -4.94
C GLN A 93 10.52 8.94 -5.42
N GLN A 94 10.41 9.39 -6.67
CA GLN A 94 9.13 9.85 -7.22
C GLN A 94 8.12 8.70 -7.42
N CYS A 95 8.58 7.50 -7.84
CA CYS A 95 7.73 6.31 -7.85
C CYS A 95 7.17 6.01 -6.46
N PHE A 96 8.02 6.09 -5.42
CA PHE A 96 7.60 5.84 -4.05
C PHE A 96 6.52 6.84 -3.61
N GLY A 97 6.74 8.13 -3.86
CA GLY A 97 5.76 9.19 -3.59
C GLY A 97 4.43 8.99 -4.32
N LEU A 98 4.47 8.61 -5.61
CA LEU A 98 3.24 8.40 -6.40
C LEU A 98 2.47 7.17 -5.93
N GLN A 99 3.18 6.10 -5.57
CA GLN A 99 2.56 4.93 -4.97
C GLN A 99 1.90 5.27 -3.63
N LEU A 100 2.58 6.02 -2.77
CA LEU A 100 2.04 6.47 -1.50
C LEU A 100 0.79 7.33 -1.70
N LEU A 101 0.77 8.23 -2.68
CA LEU A 101 -0.43 9.01 -3.03
C LEU A 101 -1.62 8.10 -3.36
N LEU A 102 -1.41 7.14 -4.26
CA LEU A 102 -2.49 6.29 -4.76
C LEU A 102 -2.95 5.24 -3.74
N ASP A 103 -2.04 4.62 -2.99
CA ASP A 103 -2.37 3.51 -2.08
C ASP A 103 -2.54 3.93 -0.62
N GLN A 104 -1.61 4.70 -0.05
CA GLN A 104 -1.60 4.99 1.39
C GLN A 104 -2.35 6.28 1.73
N ALA A 105 -2.07 7.38 1.03
CA ALA A 105 -2.75 8.66 1.23
C ALA A 105 -4.25 8.54 0.94
N SER A 106 -4.65 7.78 -0.10
CA SER A 106 -6.06 7.51 -0.37
C SER A 106 -6.75 6.76 0.78
N ARG A 107 -6.08 5.83 1.47
CA ARG A 107 -6.61 5.14 2.66
C ARG A 107 -6.76 6.06 3.87
N ILE A 108 -5.86 7.03 4.00
CA ILE A 108 -5.87 7.99 5.11
C ILE A 108 -6.95 9.05 4.90
N LEU A 109 -7.08 9.55 3.67
CA LEU A 109 -7.89 10.70 3.32
C LEU A 109 -9.33 10.32 2.96
N LEU A 110 -9.54 9.12 2.41
CA LEU A 110 -10.85 8.68 1.91
C LEU A 110 -11.42 7.62 2.85
N THR A 111 -12.27 8.08 3.77
CA THR A 111 -12.90 7.24 4.80
C THR A 111 -14.42 7.29 4.68
N GLY A 112 -15.12 6.47 5.47
CA GLY A 112 -16.58 6.34 5.36
C GLY A 112 -17.00 5.94 3.95
N ILE A 113 -18.02 6.61 3.41
CA ILE A 113 -18.49 6.40 2.03
C ILE A 113 -17.42 6.60 0.96
N GLU A 114 -16.45 7.50 1.17
CA GLU A 114 -15.37 7.75 0.21
C GLU A 114 -14.36 6.59 0.14
N ALA A 115 -14.34 5.69 1.12
CA ALA A 115 -13.49 4.49 1.10
C ALA A 115 -13.77 3.58 -0.11
N ARG A 116 -14.95 3.70 -0.72
CA ARG A 116 -15.27 3.06 -2.01
C ARG A 116 -14.30 3.47 -3.12
N TRP A 117 -13.93 4.75 -3.20
CA TRP A 117 -12.94 5.23 -4.16
C TRP A 117 -11.55 4.64 -3.90
N GLN A 118 -11.18 4.50 -2.63
CA GLN A 118 -9.93 3.87 -2.23
C GLN A 118 -9.86 2.43 -2.76
N VAL A 119 -10.84 1.58 -2.41
CA VAL A 119 -10.76 0.13 -2.74
C VAL A 119 -11.00 -0.18 -4.21
N ALA A 120 -11.87 0.58 -4.88
CA ALA A 120 -12.35 0.23 -6.22
C ALA A 120 -11.71 1.04 -7.35
N TYR A 121 -11.06 2.17 -7.04
CA TYR A 121 -10.43 3.02 -8.04
C TYR A 121 -8.93 3.20 -7.79
N PHE A 122 -8.54 3.79 -6.66
CA PHE A 122 -7.14 4.12 -6.40
C PHE A 122 -6.27 2.89 -6.12
N GLY A 123 -6.78 1.88 -5.40
CA GLY A 123 -6.08 0.61 -5.21
C GLY A 123 -5.75 -0.09 -6.54
N PRO A 124 -6.72 -0.29 -7.45
CA PRO A 124 -6.47 -0.81 -8.79
C PRO A 124 -5.51 0.05 -9.64
N LEU A 125 -5.59 1.39 -9.55
CA LEU A 125 -4.62 2.28 -10.21
C LEU A 125 -3.20 2.06 -9.67
N ALA A 126 -3.03 2.02 -8.34
CA ALA A 126 -1.75 1.77 -7.69
C ALA A 126 -1.17 0.42 -8.13
N ARG A 127 -1.98 -0.65 -8.11
CA ARG A 127 -1.57 -1.97 -8.58
C ARG A 127 -1.17 -2.00 -10.04
N ARG A 128 -1.91 -1.32 -10.92
CA ARG A 128 -1.54 -1.24 -12.35
C ARG A 128 -0.16 -0.60 -12.51
N LEU A 129 0.06 0.53 -11.83
CA LEU A 129 1.30 1.27 -11.89
C LEU A 129 2.49 0.47 -11.32
N THR A 130 2.35 -0.14 -10.14
CA THR A 130 3.41 -0.99 -9.59
C THR A 130 3.70 -2.21 -10.45
N GLY A 131 2.69 -2.76 -11.12
CA GLY A 131 2.86 -3.83 -12.11
C GLY A 131 3.74 -3.41 -13.29
N GLN A 132 3.59 -2.17 -13.78
CA GLN A 132 4.47 -1.63 -14.84
C GLN A 132 5.91 -1.53 -14.35
N TRP A 133 6.12 -1.09 -13.11
CA TRP A 133 7.47 -1.02 -12.52
C TRP A 133 8.08 -2.40 -12.28
N TYR A 134 7.29 -3.38 -11.83
CA TYR A 134 7.75 -4.75 -11.63
C TYR A 134 8.17 -5.42 -12.95
N ALA A 135 7.51 -5.05 -14.05
CA ALA A 135 7.84 -5.51 -15.40
C ALA A 135 9.11 -4.86 -15.99
N LEU A 136 9.65 -3.80 -15.37
CA LEU A 136 10.93 -3.21 -15.81
C LEU A 136 12.08 -4.21 -15.67
N PRO A 137 13.13 -4.09 -16.49
CA PRO A 137 14.40 -4.77 -16.25
C PRO A 137 14.84 -4.60 -14.79
N HIS A 138 15.41 -5.65 -14.18
CA HIS A 138 15.71 -5.67 -12.75
C HIS A 138 16.51 -4.44 -12.28
N HIS A 139 17.49 -4.00 -13.07
CA HIS A 139 18.33 -2.84 -12.79
C HIS A 139 17.63 -1.48 -12.94
N LEU A 140 16.36 -1.43 -13.39
CA LEU A 140 15.53 -0.22 -13.47
C LEU A 140 14.37 -0.24 -12.46
N ARG A 141 14.21 -1.33 -11.70
CA ARG A 141 13.10 -1.46 -10.74
C ARG A 141 13.29 -0.48 -9.57
N PRO A 142 12.31 0.39 -9.29
CA PRO A 142 12.47 1.50 -8.35
C PRO A 142 12.60 1.06 -6.89
N HIS A 143 12.22 -0.16 -6.53
CA HIS A 143 12.34 -0.67 -5.17
C HIS A 143 13.72 -1.27 -4.86
N SER A 144 14.54 -1.57 -5.89
CA SER A 144 15.79 -2.31 -5.70
C SER A 144 16.82 -1.52 -4.89
N TRP A 145 17.59 -2.22 -4.04
CA TRP A 145 18.62 -1.60 -3.21
C TRP A 145 19.62 -0.80 -4.04
N GLN A 146 20.05 -1.33 -5.19
CA GLN A 146 21.02 -0.66 -6.05
C GLN A 146 20.54 0.71 -6.52
N ARG A 147 19.26 0.84 -6.90
CA ARG A 147 18.68 2.13 -7.32
C ARG A 147 18.62 3.12 -6.17
N TRP A 148 18.20 2.69 -4.98
CA TRP A 148 18.19 3.58 -3.81
C TRP A 148 19.59 4.01 -3.38
N LYS A 149 20.56 3.11 -3.48
CA LYS A 149 21.95 3.39 -3.14
C LYS A 149 22.62 4.34 -4.13
N ASP A 150 22.60 4.00 -5.41
CA ASP A 150 23.39 4.70 -6.43
C ASP A 150 22.73 5.98 -6.91
N ASP A 151 21.40 5.97 -7.03
CA ASP A 151 20.68 7.10 -7.63
C ASP A 151 20.14 8.07 -6.58
N VAL A 152 19.52 7.54 -5.51
CA VAL A 152 18.91 8.35 -4.43
C VAL A 152 19.96 8.75 -3.37
N GLY A 153 21.12 8.09 -3.36
CA GLY A 153 22.21 8.35 -2.42
C GLY A 153 21.98 7.80 -1.02
N VAL A 154 21.16 6.74 -0.87
CA VAL A 154 20.94 6.09 0.42
C VAL A 154 22.12 5.19 0.78
N THR A 155 22.74 5.44 1.94
CA THR A 155 23.79 4.56 2.48
C THR A 155 23.32 3.73 3.66
N SER A 156 22.19 4.08 4.26
CA SER A 156 21.54 3.33 5.33
C SER A 156 20.73 2.17 4.77
N PHE A 157 21.14 0.93 5.08
CA PHE A 157 20.37 -0.26 4.66
C PHE A 157 19.02 -0.33 5.38
N SER A 158 18.97 0.08 6.65
CA SER A 158 17.73 0.15 7.43
C SER A 158 16.73 1.15 6.86
N PHE A 159 17.20 2.26 6.25
CA PHE A 159 16.35 3.19 5.50
C PHE A 159 15.70 2.50 4.30
N TRP A 160 16.48 1.74 3.52
CA TRP A 160 15.93 1.00 2.39
C TRP A 160 14.91 -0.06 2.84
N VAL A 161 15.22 -0.82 3.89
CA VAL A 161 14.33 -1.86 4.46
C VAL A 161 12.96 -1.28 4.82
N SER A 162 12.89 -0.10 5.45
CA SER A 162 11.61 0.50 5.86
C SER A 162 10.70 0.87 4.68
N THR A 163 11.25 1.00 3.46
CA THR A 163 10.47 1.26 2.25
C THR A 163 9.78 0.00 1.68
N GLN A 164 10.31 -1.19 1.98
CA GLN A 164 10.00 -2.42 1.24
C GLN A 164 8.58 -2.95 1.47
N VAL A 165 8.05 -2.77 2.69
CA VAL A 165 6.65 -3.12 3.00
C VAL A 165 5.69 -2.35 2.11
N MET A 166 5.95 -1.07 1.86
CA MET A 166 5.10 -0.25 1.01
C MET A 166 5.19 -0.68 -0.46
N TRP A 167 6.35 -1.06 -0.98
CA TRP A 167 6.46 -1.55 -2.36
C TRP A 167 5.62 -2.81 -2.63
N ALA A 168 5.43 -3.66 -1.63
CA ALA A 168 4.56 -4.83 -1.73
C ALA A 168 3.06 -4.50 -1.58
N ALA A 169 2.72 -3.40 -0.89
CA ALA A 169 1.34 -3.13 -0.46
C ALA A 169 0.31 -3.10 -1.60
N PRO A 170 0.52 -2.44 -2.76
CA PRO A 170 -0.48 -2.44 -3.83
C PRO A 170 -0.77 -3.82 -4.42
N PHE A 171 0.21 -4.73 -4.40
CA PHE A 171 0.00 -6.12 -4.83
C PHE A 171 -0.84 -6.89 -3.82
N LEU A 172 -0.51 -6.77 -2.54
CA LEU A 172 -1.24 -7.44 -1.47
C LEU A 172 -2.65 -6.86 -1.28
N HIS A 173 -2.85 -5.58 -1.58
CA HIS A 173 -4.16 -4.96 -1.55
C HIS A 173 -5.06 -5.35 -2.72
N ALA A 174 -4.54 -5.97 -3.79
CA ALA A 174 -5.35 -6.43 -4.91
C ALA A 174 -6.05 -7.76 -4.61
N GLU A 175 -7.29 -7.91 -5.08
CA GLU A 175 -8.13 -9.10 -4.87
C GLU A 175 -7.91 -10.14 -6.00
N ASP A 176 -6.66 -10.51 -6.25
CA ASP A 176 -6.31 -11.53 -7.24
C ASP A 176 -5.05 -12.31 -6.83
N LEU A 177 -5.00 -13.60 -7.17
CA LEU A 177 -3.90 -14.49 -6.75
C LEU A 177 -2.56 -14.11 -7.36
N GLY A 178 -2.51 -13.65 -8.62
CA GLY A 178 -1.25 -13.29 -9.27
C GLY A 178 -0.56 -12.12 -8.58
N SER A 179 -1.32 -11.15 -8.09
CA SER A 179 -0.78 -10.07 -7.25
C SER A 179 -0.31 -10.59 -5.88
N GLN A 180 -1.04 -11.53 -5.26
CA GLN A 180 -0.59 -12.14 -4.02
C GLN A 180 0.73 -12.90 -4.19
N GLU A 181 0.93 -13.62 -5.30
CA GLU A 181 2.20 -14.30 -5.63
C GLU A 181 3.37 -13.31 -5.66
N ILE A 182 3.21 -12.17 -6.36
CA ILE A 182 4.23 -11.11 -6.39
C ILE A 182 4.50 -10.56 -4.98
N GLY A 183 3.46 -10.36 -4.17
CA GLY A 183 3.63 -9.94 -2.78
C GLY A 183 4.45 -10.92 -1.93
N LEU A 184 4.23 -12.24 -2.12
CA LEU A 184 5.00 -13.29 -1.47
C LEU A 184 6.47 -13.32 -1.94
N GLU A 185 6.72 -13.07 -3.22
CA GLU A 185 8.07 -12.96 -3.79
C GLU A 185 8.82 -11.77 -3.16
N LEU A 186 8.24 -10.57 -3.22
CA LEU A 186 8.83 -9.35 -2.63
C LEU A 186 9.10 -9.50 -1.13
N SER A 187 8.18 -10.16 -0.40
CA SER A 187 8.38 -10.44 1.02
C SER A 187 9.53 -11.43 1.26
N ASN A 188 9.71 -12.44 0.40
CA ASN A 188 10.82 -13.37 0.53
C ASN A 188 12.17 -12.72 0.16
N ASP A 189 12.20 -11.87 -0.86
CA ASP A 189 13.39 -11.11 -1.27
C ASP A 189 13.86 -10.20 -0.13
N LEU A 190 12.93 -9.50 0.53
CA LEU A 190 13.23 -8.67 1.70
C LEU A 190 13.80 -9.48 2.86
N ARG A 191 13.19 -10.63 3.18
CA ARG A 191 13.72 -11.53 4.23
C ARG A 191 15.16 -11.93 3.92
N GLN A 192 15.41 -12.40 2.70
CA GLN A 192 16.73 -12.85 2.30
C GLN A 192 17.76 -11.72 2.41
N ALA A 193 17.44 -10.52 1.94
CA ALA A 193 18.32 -9.37 2.05
C ALA A 193 18.68 -9.04 3.50
N VAL A 194 17.71 -9.08 4.42
CA VAL A 194 17.94 -8.81 5.86
C VAL A 194 18.68 -9.95 6.55
N GLU A 195 18.42 -11.21 6.20
CA GLU A 195 19.17 -12.37 6.70
C GLU A 195 20.64 -12.30 6.27
N GLU A 196 20.90 -11.97 5.00
CA GLU A 196 22.25 -11.78 4.46
C GLU A 196 22.97 -10.60 5.13
N TYR A 197 22.28 -9.48 5.35
CA TYR A 197 22.88 -8.30 5.98
C TYR A 197 23.18 -8.50 7.47
N THR A 198 22.28 -9.17 8.20
CA THR A 198 22.38 -9.29 9.66
C THR A 198 23.04 -10.58 10.14
N GLY A 199 23.14 -11.60 9.28
CA GLY A 199 23.56 -12.95 9.65
C GLY A 199 22.54 -13.71 10.52
N THR A 200 21.33 -13.17 10.69
CA THR A 200 20.24 -13.83 11.41
C THR A 200 19.35 -14.63 10.46
N LYS A 201 18.44 -15.45 11.01
CA LYS A 201 17.42 -16.17 10.22
C LYS A 201 16.04 -15.74 10.66
N ASP A 202 15.13 -15.59 9.71
CA ASP A 202 13.72 -15.31 9.99
C ASP A 202 13.07 -16.50 10.75
N PRO A 203 12.66 -16.32 12.02
CA PRO A 203 12.04 -17.39 12.80
C PRO A 203 10.70 -17.85 12.23
N HIS A 204 10.04 -17.04 11.40
CA HIS A 204 8.77 -17.37 10.77
C HIS A 204 8.94 -18.32 9.56
N ARG A 205 10.15 -18.56 9.05
CA ARG A 205 10.37 -19.48 7.91
C ARG A 205 9.86 -20.89 8.19
N GLU A 206 10.12 -21.43 9.38
CA GLU A 206 9.72 -22.80 9.75
C GLU A 206 8.19 -22.94 9.83
N THR A 207 7.50 -21.87 10.20
CA THR A 207 6.04 -21.84 10.37
C THR A 207 5.30 -21.20 9.20
N ARG A 208 6.01 -20.76 8.15
CA ARG A 208 5.42 -20.09 6.98
C ARG A 208 4.31 -20.90 6.30
N HIS A 209 4.45 -22.22 6.23
CA HIS A 209 3.42 -23.11 5.69
C HIS A 209 2.09 -23.09 6.48
N LYS A 210 2.13 -22.68 7.76
CA LYS A 210 0.95 -22.44 8.59
C LYS A 210 0.39 -21.05 8.33
N THR A 211 1.25 -20.03 8.26
CA THR A 211 0.88 -18.66 7.89
C THR A 211 0.09 -18.63 6.58
N LEU A 212 0.55 -19.34 5.55
CA LEU A 212 -0.11 -19.41 4.24
C LEU A 212 -1.43 -20.20 4.23
N LYS A 213 -1.92 -20.66 5.39
CA LYS A 213 -3.20 -21.36 5.57
C LYS A 213 -4.11 -20.72 6.61
N ASP A 214 -3.61 -19.78 7.41
CA ASP A 214 -4.35 -19.13 8.50
C ASP A 214 -4.91 -17.79 8.00
N ASP A 215 -6.17 -17.80 7.56
CA ASP A 215 -6.89 -16.63 7.06
C ASP A 215 -7.37 -15.65 8.15
N LEU A 216 -7.07 -15.93 9.42
CA LEU A 216 -7.30 -15.00 10.54
C LEU A 216 -6.00 -14.32 11.01
N LEU A 217 -4.85 -14.85 10.60
CA LEU A 217 -3.53 -14.43 11.09
C LEU A 217 -3.23 -12.96 10.79
N PHE A 218 -3.59 -12.48 9.60
CA PHE A 218 -3.37 -11.08 9.22
C PHE A 218 -4.02 -10.14 10.23
N ILE A 219 -5.32 -10.30 10.48
CA ILE A 219 -6.09 -9.43 11.39
C ILE A 219 -5.57 -9.56 12.82
N ARG A 220 -5.25 -10.79 13.25
CA ARG A 220 -4.75 -11.06 14.60
C ARG A 220 -3.41 -10.37 14.86
N GLU A 221 -2.52 -10.34 13.87
CA GLU A 221 -1.15 -9.84 14.06
C GLU A 221 -0.99 -8.37 13.67
N VAL A 222 -1.66 -7.86 12.64
CA VAL A 222 -1.45 -6.49 12.12
C VAL A 222 -1.78 -5.39 13.14
N VAL A 223 -2.66 -5.67 14.11
CA VAL A 223 -3.03 -4.75 15.19
C VAL A 223 -2.06 -4.77 16.38
N LYS A 224 -1.06 -5.66 16.35
CA LYS A 224 -0.03 -5.76 17.38
C LYS A 224 1.21 -4.96 16.95
N SER A 225 2.28 -5.06 17.75
CA SER A 225 3.60 -4.53 17.40
C SER A 225 4.59 -5.66 17.12
N PRO A 226 5.66 -5.39 16.36
CA PRO A 226 6.80 -6.30 16.23
C PRO A 226 7.37 -6.70 17.59
N PRO A 227 8.02 -7.89 17.68
CA PRO A 227 8.71 -8.32 18.89
C PRO A 227 9.75 -7.30 19.36
N LYS A 228 9.77 -7.05 20.67
CA LYS A 228 10.74 -6.21 21.36
C LYS A 228 11.77 -7.08 22.09
N ASP A 229 12.99 -6.59 22.23
CA ASP A 229 14.01 -7.21 23.08
C ASP A 229 13.78 -6.93 24.58
N GLU A 230 14.71 -7.36 25.43
CA GLU A 230 14.65 -7.20 26.90
C GLU A 230 14.62 -5.73 27.33
N ASP A 231 15.22 -4.83 26.55
CA ASP A 231 15.25 -3.39 26.79
C ASP A 231 14.04 -2.66 26.18
N GLY A 232 13.15 -3.40 25.49
CA GLY A 232 11.95 -2.87 24.85
C GLY A 232 12.20 -2.27 23.47
N ALA A 233 13.40 -2.43 22.91
CA ALA A 233 13.74 -1.94 21.57
C ALA A 233 13.33 -2.94 20.48
N ILE A 234 13.04 -2.41 19.29
CA ILE A 234 12.73 -3.22 18.11
C ILE A 234 13.95 -3.21 17.19
N SER A 235 14.53 -4.37 16.92
CA SER A 235 15.60 -4.50 15.93
C SER A 235 15.03 -4.47 14.50
N MET A 236 15.84 -4.04 13.53
CA MET A 236 15.49 -4.10 12.09
C MET A 236 15.07 -5.50 11.66
N ALA A 237 15.78 -6.54 12.13
CA ALA A 237 15.46 -7.93 11.81
C ALA A 237 14.10 -8.33 12.36
N ALA A 238 13.84 -8.08 13.65
CA ALA A 238 12.54 -8.40 14.28
C ALA A 238 11.38 -7.65 13.60
N TRP A 239 11.58 -6.36 13.28
CA TRP A 239 10.61 -5.57 12.53
C TRP A 239 10.32 -6.18 11.15
N THR A 240 11.38 -6.50 10.40
CA THR A 240 11.28 -7.03 9.04
C THR A 240 10.56 -8.38 9.01
N TYR A 241 10.99 -9.31 9.86
CA TYR A 241 10.45 -10.67 9.90
C TYR A 241 8.98 -10.69 10.29
N TRP A 242 8.58 -9.84 11.24
CA TRP A 242 7.19 -9.66 11.62
C TRP A 242 6.35 -9.10 10.48
N TRP A 243 6.80 -8.04 9.81
CA TRP A 243 6.08 -7.48 8.66
C TRP A 243 5.98 -8.48 7.52
N CYS A 244 7.06 -9.19 7.19
CA CYS A 244 7.04 -10.20 6.13
C CYS A 244 6.03 -11.33 6.43
N MET A 245 5.91 -11.74 7.70
CA MET A 245 4.86 -12.67 8.13
C MET A 245 3.45 -12.09 7.90
N ILE A 246 3.23 -10.81 8.17
CA ILE A 246 1.96 -10.11 7.88
C ILE A 246 1.70 -10.04 6.37
N LEU A 247 2.71 -9.77 5.55
CA LEU A 247 2.58 -9.76 4.09
C LEU A 247 2.13 -11.13 3.58
N ASP A 248 2.75 -12.21 4.07
CA ASP A 248 2.33 -13.57 3.73
C ASP A 248 0.88 -13.87 4.16
N ALA A 249 0.41 -13.28 5.26
CA ALA A 249 -0.91 -13.52 5.83
C ALA A 249 -2.08 -12.98 5.01
N HIS A 250 -1.82 -12.17 3.98
CA HIS A 250 -2.83 -11.73 3.02
C HIS A 250 -3.28 -12.86 2.08
N TRP A 251 -2.34 -13.73 1.68
CA TRP A 251 -2.56 -14.86 0.78
C TRP A 251 -3.75 -15.74 1.16
N PRO A 252 -3.85 -16.29 2.40
CA PRO A 252 -4.91 -17.25 2.73
C PRO A 252 -6.32 -16.67 2.62
N ILE A 253 -6.50 -15.35 2.84
CA ILE A 253 -7.80 -14.69 2.70
C ILE A 253 -8.23 -14.71 1.23
N ILE A 254 -7.34 -14.26 0.32
CA ILE A 254 -7.61 -14.26 -1.13
C ILE A 254 -7.72 -15.69 -1.67
N ALA A 255 -6.89 -16.62 -1.22
CA ALA A 255 -6.97 -18.02 -1.63
C ALA A 255 -8.29 -18.68 -1.25
N ARG A 256 -8.88 -18.30 -0.12
CA ARG A 256 -10.17 -18.83 0.34
C ARG A 256 -11.37 -18.16 -0.34
N PHE A 257 -11.39 -16.83 -0.39
CA PHE A 257 -12.58 -16.08 -0.79
C PHE A 257 -12.49 -15.47 -2.20
N GLY A 258 -11.30 -15.43 -2.79
CA GLY A 258 -11.03 -14.72 -4.04
C GLY A 258 -11.06 -13.19 -3.91
N ARG A 259 -11.25 -12.67 -2.69
CA ARG A 259 -11.42 -11.24 -2.37
C ARG A 259 -11.25 -11.01 -0.87
N TYR A 260 -11.24 -9.75 -0.43
CA TYR A 260 -11.27 -9.38 0.98
C TYR A 260 -12.73 -9.16 1.43
N PRO A 261 -13.29 -10.04 2.28
CA PRO A 261 -14.71 -9.93 2.66
C PRO A 261 -15.06 -8.61 3.35
N TYR A 262 -14.15 -8.05 4.17
CA TYR A 262 -14.35 -6.75 4.83
C TYR A 262 -14.45 -5.56 3.87
N ARG A 263 -14.15 -5.74 2.57
CA ARG A 263 -14.35 -4.73 1.53
C ARG A 263 -15.69 -4.86 0.81
N ASN A 264 -16.48 -5.89 1.08
CA ASN A 264 -17.72 -6.15 0.33
C ASN A 264 -18.67 -4.95 0.37
N ALA A 265 -18.89 -4.37 1.54
CA ALA A 265 -19.71 -3.17 1.69
C ALA A 265 -19.16 -1.98 0.89
N ALA A 266 -17.85 -1.74 0.90
CA ALA A 266 -17.22 -0.65 0.13
C ALA A 266 -17.35 -0.85 -1.39
N PHE A 267 -17.41 -2.09 -1.87
CA PHE A 267 -17.72 -2.42 -3.27
C PHE A 267 -19.22 -2.49 -3.58
N GLY A 268 -20.10 -2.43 -2.56
CA GLY A 268 -21.54 -2.69 -2.70
C GLY A 268 -21.87 -4.14 -3.10
N ARG A 269 -21.01 -5.09 -2.70
CA ARG A 269 -21.20 -6.54 -2.93
C ARG A 269 -21.90 -7.16 -1.74
N PRO A 270 -22.80 -8.14 -1.95
CA PRO A 270 -23.28 -8.97 -0.86
C PRO A 270 -22.17 -9.91 -0.37
N SER A 271 -22.11 -10.12 0.95
CA SER A 271 -21.32 -11.19 1.57
C SER A 271 -22.06 -12.53 1.44
N THR A 272 -21.31 -13.60 1.21
CA THR A 272 -21.80 -14.97 1.31
C THR A 272 -21.87 -15.41 2.78
N LYS A 273 -22.62 -16.49 3.08
CA LYS A 273 -22.70 -17.03 4.46
C LYS A 273 -21.34 -17.38 5.08
N GLN A 274 -20.38 -17.80 4.26
CA GLN A 274 -19.03 -18.12 4.75
C GLN A 274 -18.23 -16.85 5.06
N GLU A 275 -18.43 -15.80 4.26
CA GLU A 275 -17.82 -14.49 4.49
C GLU A 275 -18.43 -13.81 5.71
N GLU A 276 -19.75 -13.85 5.90
CA GLU A 276 -20.44 -13.34 7.10
C GLU A 276 -19.88 -13.98 8.38
N LYS A 277 -19.78 -15.31 8.40
CA LYS A 277 -19.17 -16.03 9.54
C LYS A 277 -17.73 -15.59 9.78
N TRP A 278 -16.94 -15.43 8.73
CA TRP A 278 -15.55 -15.01 8.86
C TRP A 278 -15.44 -13.55 9.35
N LEU A 279 -16.35 -12.67 8.91
CA LEU A 279 -16.48 -11.30 9.40
C LEU A 279 -16.80 -11.26 10.89
N ASP A 280 -17.69 -12.14 11.37
CA ASP A 280 -17.95 -12.31 12.81
C ASP A 280 -16.66 -12.73 13.55
N ASP A 281 -15.91 -13.70 13.00
CA ASP A 281 -14.67 -14.22 13.60
C ASP A 281 -13.56 -13.15 13.70
N ILE A 282 -13.54 -12.17 12.79
CA ILE A 282 -12.62 -11.02 12.81
C ILE A 282 -13.21 -9.76 13.47
N ASN A 283 -14.38 -9.88 14.13
CA ASN A 283 -15.08 -8.78 14.78
C ASN A 283 -15.30 -7.57 13.85
N HIS A 284 -15.71 -7.84 12.60
CA HIS A 284 -15.99 -6.85 11.57
C HIS A 284 -14.83 -5.85 11.33
N PHE A 285 -13.58 -6.30 11.47
CA PHE A 285 -12.41 -5.44 11.28
C PHE A 285 -12.45 -4.76 9.91
N SER A 286 -12.27 -3.44 9.91
CA SER A 286 -12.22 -2.57 8.72
C SER A 286 -13.47 -2.62 7.81
N GLU A 287 -14.58 -3.21 8.27
CA GLU A 287 -15.84 -3.16 7.53
C GLU A 287 -16.42 -1.73 7.53
N ALA A 288 -17.08 -1.36 6.44
CA ALA A 288 -17.76 -0.06 6.37
C ALA A 288 -18.90 0.01 7.40
N SER A 289 -19.22 1.21 7.87
CA SER A 289 -20.36 1.39 8.78
C SER A 289 -21.67 0.92 8.12
N PRO A 290 -22.67 0.45 8.88
CA PRO A 290 -23.97 0.07 8.31
C PRO A 290 -24.64 1.20 7.51
N GLU A 291 -24.41 2.46 7.91
CA GLU A 291 -24.91 3.64 7.21
C GLU A 291 -24.24 3.82 5.85
N ASP A 292 -22.90 3.77 5.80
CA ASP A 292 -22.14 3.88 4.55
C ASP A 292 -22.44 2.70 3.62
N ALA A 293 -22.50 1.48 4.16
CA ALA A 293 -22.83 0.28 3.40
C ALA A 293 -24.20 0.40 2.71
N LYS A 294 -25.21 0.91 3.44
CA LYS A 294 -26.53 1.16 2.87
C LYS A 294 -26.49 2.23 1.77
N ARG A 295 -25.80 3.35 1.99
CA ARG A 295 -25.68 4.42 0.97
C ARG A 295 -25.00 3.89 -0.30
N ILE A 296 -23.91 3.13 -0.14
CA ILE A 296 -23.19 2.52 -1.27
C ILE A 296 -24.07 1.53 -2.02
N GLN A 297 -24.83 0.71 -1.31
CA GLN A 297 -25.77 -0.23 -1.91
C GLN A 297 -26.84 0.50 -2.73
N GLU A 298 -27.45 1.56 -2.19
CA GLU A 298 -28.43 2.37 -2.93
C GLU A 298 -27.82 2.99 -4.20
N ASP A 299 -26.56 3.40 -4.15
CA ASP A 299 -25.85 3.90 -5.32
C ASP A 299 -25.66 2.82 -6.38
N VAL A 300 -25.21 1.62 -5.99
CA VAL A 300 -25.08 0.46 -6.90
C VAL A 300 -26.42 0.12 -7.54
N GLU A 301 -27.50 0.04 -6.77
CA GLU A 301 -28.84 -0.27 -7.25
C GLU A 301 -29.37 0.77 -8.25
N LYS A 302 -29.02 2.04 -8.06
CA LYS A 302 -29.39 3.15 -8.96
C LYS A 302 -28.40 3.34 -10.12
N GLY A 303 -27.35 2.52 -10.23
CA GLY A 303 -26.29 2.68 -11.22
C GLY A 303 -25.50 3.99 -11.06
N ARG A 304 -25.44 4.52 -9.83
CA ARG A 304 -24.75 5.75 -9.47
C ARG A 304 -23.40 5.45 -8.83
N TRP A 305 -22.48 6.38 -9.05
CA TRP A 305 -21.21 6.44 -8.36
C TRP A 305 -21.05 7.84 -7.80
N THR A 306 -21.27 8.01 -6.49
CA THR A 306 -21.17 9.34 -5.85
C THR A 306 -19.77 9.93 -6.10
N PRO A 307 -19.67 11.13 -6.70
CA PRO A 307 -18.39 11.79 -6.96
C PRO A 307 -17.59 12.01 -5.66
N LEU A 308 -16.27 11.92 -5.77
CA LEU A 308 -15.40 12.15 -4.63
C LEU A 308 -15.46 13.63 -4.22
N GLY A 309 -15.69 13.92 -2.93
CA GLY A 309 -15.84 15.27 -2.41
C GLY A 309 -17.26 15.86 -2.45
N GLU A 310 -18.26 15.12 -2.93
CA GLU A 310 -19.68 15.53 -2.94
C GLU A 310 -20.54 14.80 -1.90
N SER A 311 -19.92 14.01 -1.01
CA SER A 311 -20.58 13.05 -0.10
C SER A 311 -20.99 13.57 1.26
#